data_AF-A0A942CN34-F1
#
_entry.id   AF-A0A942CN34-F1
#
_cell.length_a   1.000
_cell.length_b   1.000
_cell.length_c   1.000
_cell.angle_alpha   90.00
_cell.angle_beta   90.00
_cell.angle_gamma   90.00
#
_symmetry.space_group_name_H-M   'P 1'
#
loop_
_entity.id
_entity.type
_entity.pdbx_description
1 polymer ?
#
loop_
_entity_poly.entity_id
_entity_poly.type
_entity_poly.pdbx_seq_one_letter_code
_entity_poly.pdbx_strand_id
1 'polypeptide(L)'
;MRRALHALTIAALLAATGIAATGDILDATDTVHLTMAAPLLELFSRATDAPDAAVTGQLTWQHPSGRSVTLSNVEVAERGHTSRQRSECAFPKLRLDLTGAQRDNTPFAGIDVLKIGTHCGDADDSTLTPKYGRLANERAPRREALVYRLVAAAGVPTLRARPARITYDIESDTARQSLTRYALLLEDDDEARRRLEATGEWDEATFGAASIQFDPDVTARLAFAEAMIGNFDWCLRMFPGDIYRCDDRHPLWNVLAFRVPGSKDLPLPYDFDLSGPVVGRHVWFPQIFDERFADPPSSVHVEVLSQLQRTRSLFGRARLDATRAHFLQRRSAVMEAIDTADVDETGRRLAHEYVDTFYDIIGADARFYQPVVAEGGHTAFRDATGTQPACGGRSLIPAGTPVSAPLERKGSFVRVRLLDALWEWTGDNTCDAVRREPVWVDASAIGTEYPR
;
A
#
# COMPACT_ATOMS: atom_id res chain seq x y z
N MET A 1 -58.19 62.31 -3.28
CA MET A 1 -57.48 61.24 -2.54
C MET A 1 -56.70 60.39 -3.53
N ARG A 2 -55.36 60.45 -3.53
CA ARG A 2 -54.42 59.37 -3.88
C ARG A 2 -53.01 59.93 -3.73
N ARG A 3 -52.35 59.56 -2.63
CA ARG A 3 -50.96 59.90 -2.31
C ARG A 3 -50.05 59.00 -3.15
N ALA A 4 -49.08 59.59 -3.83
CA ALA A 4 -47.98 58.86 -4.48
C ALA A 4 -46.94 58.52 -3.41
N LEU A 5 -46.70 57.22 -3.16
CA LEU A 5 -45.60 56.73 -2.33
C LEU A 5 -44.41 56.46 -3.25
N HIS A 6 -43.30 57.16 -3.04
CA HIS A 6 -42.00 56.81 -3.61
C HIS A 6 -41.44 55.62 -2.81
N ALA A 7 -41.19 54.49 -3.46
CA ALA A 7 -40.46 53.37 -2.89
C ALA A 7 -38.96 53.63 -3.09
N LEU A 8 -38.26 53.88 -1.99
CA LEU A 8 -36.80 54.02 -1.93
C LEU A 8 -36.20 52.62 -1.76
N THR A 9 -35.58 52.07 -2.82
CA THR A 9 -34.92 50.76 -2.76
C THR A 9 -33.53 50.94 -2.15
N ILE A 10 -33.36 50.54 -0.89
CA ILE A 10 -32.05 50.46 -0.23
C ILE A 10 -31.39 49.16 -0.69
N ALA A 11 -30.36 49.24 -1.52
CA ALA A 11 -29.51 48.11 -1.84
C ALA A 11 -28.56 47.84 -0.66
N ALA A 12 -28.86 46.81 0.13
CA ALA A 12 -27.94 46.32 1.15
C ALA A 12 -26.80 45.56 0.45
N LEU A 13 -25.58 46.13 0.49
CA LEU A 13 -24.36 45.35 0.23
C LEU A 13 -24.20 44.35 1.38
N LEU A 14 -24.52 43.07 1.12
CA LEU A 14 -24.01 41.98 1.94
C LEU A 14 -22.53 41.80 1.60
N ALA A 15 -21.66 42.30 2.49
CA ALA A 15 -20.30 41.82 2.56
C ALA A 15 -20.36 40.34 2.96
N ALA A 16 -20.02 39.44 2.02
CA ALA A 16 -19.85 38.03 2.29
C ALA A 16 -18.57 37.80 3.12
N THR A 17 -18.66 38.01 4.42
CA THR A 17 -17.66 37.56 5.38
C THR A 17 -17.96 36.13 5.77
N GLY A 18 -17.03 35.22 5.45
CA GLY A 18 -16.94 33.90 6.06
C GLY A 18 -17.40 32.74 5.18
N ILE A 19 -16.56 32.30 4.26
CA ILE A 19 -16.48 30.86 3.97
C ILE A 19 -15.40 30.31 4.89
N ALA A 20 -15.83 29.74 6.01
CA ALA A 20 -15.03 28.76 6.71
C ALA A 20 -14.80 27.61 5.72
N ALA A 21 -13.55 27.25 5.43
CA ALA A 21 -13.29 25.95 4.85
C ALA A 21 -13.62 24.93 5.96
N THR A 22 -14.82 24.34 5.91
CA THR A 22 -15.34 23.44 6.96
C THR A 22 -14.87 21.99 6.81
N GLY A 23 -13.83 21.74 6.02
CA GLY A 23 -13.28 20.40 5.78
C GLY A 23 -11.86 20.26 6.32
N ASP A 24 -11.51 19.05 6.73
CA ASP A 24 -10.16 18.66 7.15
C ASP A 24 -9.22 18.72 5.93
N ILE A 25 -7.95 19.12 6.13
CA ILE A 25 -6.95 19.20 5.06
C ILE A 25 -6.79 17.88 4.30
N LEU A 26 -7.08 16.72 4.93
CA LEU A 26 -6.94 15.39 4.35
C LEU A 26 -8.18 14.89 3.58
N ASP A 27 -9.30 15.61 3.61
CA ASP A 27 -10.55 15.17 2.97
C ASP A 27 -10.55 15.37 1.44
N ALA A 28 -9.72 16.29 0.95
CA ALA A 28 -9.62 16.62 -0.47
C ALA A 28 -8.56 15.78 -1.18
N THR A 29 -8.70 15.62 -2.49
CA THR A 29 -7.86 14.73 -3.31
C THR A 29 -6.94 15.46 -4.28
N ASP A 30 -7.09 16.77 -4.41
CA ASP A 30 -6.22 17.66 -5.18
C ASP A 30 -4.90 17.92 -4.43
N THR A 31 -3.86 18.28 -5.19
CA THR A 31 -2.55 18.58 -4.63
C THR A 31 -2.60 19.84 -3.77
N VAL A 32 -2.29 19.70 -2.48
CA VAL A 32 -2.18 20.83 -1.56
C VAL A 32 -0.82 21.52 -1.66
N HIS A 33 -0.80 22.85 -1.64
CA HIS A 33 0.42 23.64 -1.67
C HIS A 33 0.77 24.15 -0.28
N LEU A 34 1.99 23.83 0.17
CA LEU A 34 2.50 24.20 1.49
C LEU A 34 3.89 24.84 1.40
N THR A 35 4.20 25.70 2.36
CA THR A 35 5.56 26.18 2.64
C THR A 35 5.92 25.82 4.07
N MET A 36 7.06 25.18 4.26
CA MET A 36 7.59 24.81 5.57
C MET A 36 8.89 25.57 5.83
N ALA A 37 8.93 26.32 6.93
CA ALA A 37 10.15 26.96 7.42
C ALA A 37 10.54 26.33 8.75
N ALA A 38 11.65 25.61 8.78
CA ALA A 38 12.19 24.95 9.97
C ALA A 38 13.70 24.74 9.79
N PRO A 39 14.49 24.65 10.88
CA PRO A 39 15.92 24.35 10.80
C PRO A 39 16.15 22.86 10.49
N LEU A 40 15.76 22.42 9.29
CA LEU A 40 15.77 21.00 8.90
C LEU A 40 17.18 20.40 8.86
N LEU A 41 18.21 21.19 8.55
CA LEU A 41 19.60 20.71 8.60
C LEU A 41 20.04 20.41 10.03
N GLU A 42 19.61 21.24 10.99
CA GLU A 42 19.84 20.98 12.41
C GLU A 42 19.12 19.71 12.85
N LEU A 43 17.85 19.56 12.45
CA LEU A 43 17.07 18.35 12.70
C LEU A 43 17.78 17.10 12.19
N PHE A 44 18.19 17.10 10.91
CA PHE A 44 18.80 15.93 10.29
C PHE A 44 20.15 15.56 10.89
N SER A 45 20.90 16.57 11.35
CA SER A 45 22.13 16.35 12.09
C SER A 45 21.84 15.70 13.45
N ARG A 46 20.99 16.32 14.27
CA ARG A 46 20.65 15.86 15.63
C ARG A 46 19.97 14.49 15.65
N ALA A 47 19.11 14.21 14.67
CA ALA A 47 18.36 12.96 14.56
C ALA A 47 19.23 11.72 14.32
N THR A 48 20.51 11.91 13.95
CA THR A 48 21.50 10.83 13.80
C THR A 48 21.83 10.20 15.16
N ASP A 49 21.99 11.02 16.19
CA ASP A 49 22.39 10.57 17.53
C ASP A 49 21.21 10.52 18.52
N ALA A 50 20.17 11.33 18.28
CA ALA A 50 18.97 11.41 19.10
C ALA A 50 17.73 11.17 18.23
N PRO A 51 17.23 9.93 18.13
CA PRO A 51 16.13 9.60 17.22
C PRO A 51 14.85 10.42 17.46
N ASP A 52 14.61 10.87 18.68
CA ASP A 52 13.43 11.67 19.03
C ASP A 52 13.69 13.18 18.93
N ALA A 53 14.78 13.60 18.27
CA ALA A 53 15.06 15.00 18.04
C ALA A 53 13.95 15.66 17.22
N ALA A 54 13.55 16.84 17.66
CA ALA A 54 12.61 17.70 16.97
C ALA A 54 13.09 19.15 16.95
N VAL A 55 12.55 19.92 16.00
CA VAL A 55 12.78 21.35 15.85
C VAL A 55 11.45 22.08 15.68
N THR A 56 11.36 23.31 16.17
CA THR A 56 10.17 24.14 15.99
C THR A 56 10.26 24.95 14.71
N GLY A 57 9.18 24.96 13.94
CA GLY A 57 9.07 25.69 12.69
C GLY A 57 7.67 26.26 12.46
N GLN A 58 7.39 26.56 11.19
CA GLN A 58 6.13 27.09 10.71
C GLN A 58 5.68 26.36 9.44
N LEU A 59 4.37 26.15 9.33
CA LEU A 59 3.73 25.59 8.15
C LEU A 59 2.73 26.60 7.59
N THR A 60 2.90 26.99 6.33
CA THR A 60 1.96 27.87 5.62
C THR A 60 1.20 27.08 4.58
N TRP A 61 -0.12 27.07 4.68
CA TRP A 61 -1.02 26.54 3.68
C TRP A 61 -1.52 27.66 2.76
N GLN A 62 -1.48 27.40 1.45
CA GLN A 62 -2.00 28.28 0.42
C GLN A 62 -3.36 27.76 -0.07
N HIS A 63 -4.42 28.49 0.22
CA HIS A 63 -5.75 28.20 -0.32
C HIS A 63 -5.81 28.57 -1.81
N PRO A 64 -6.50 27.77 -2.65
CA PRO A 64 -6.64 28.07 -4.08
C PRO A 64 -7.22 29.46 -4.40
N SER A 65 -7.99 30.07 -3.49
CA SER A 65 -8.49 31.45 -3.65
C SER A 65 -7.45 32.56 -3.37
N GLY A 66 -6.18 32.21 -3.12
CA GLY A 66 -5.12 33.16 -2.79
C GLY A 66 -5.03 33.59 -1.31
N ARG A 67 -5.85 33.00 -0.43
CA ARG A 67 -5.71 33.17 1.03
C ARG A 67 -4.61 32.25 1.55
N SER A 68 -3.86 32.67 2.56
CA SER A 68 -2.89 31.81 3.25
C SER A 68 -3.20 31.70 4.74
N VAL A 69 -2.89 30.55 5.32
CA VAL A 69 -2.92 30.32 6.77
C VAL A 69 -1.53 29.87 7.18
N THR A 70 -0.95 30.51 8.19
CA THR A 70 0.34 30.12 8.75
C THR A 70 0.15 29.59 10.16
N LEU A 71 0.56 28.33 10.36
CA LEU A 71 0.68 27.69 11.65
C LEU A 71 2.10 27.93 12.16
N SER A 72 2.25 28.70 13.23
CA SER A 72 3.51 28.83 13.97
C SER A 72 3.59 27.79 15.08
N ASN A 73 4.77 27.54 15.64
CA ASN A 73 5.02 26.54 16.69
C ASN A 73 4.67 25.11 16.27
N VAL A 74 4.95 24.77 15.01
CA VAL A 74 4.85 23.40 14.52
C VAL A 74 6.12 22.67 14.90
N GLU A 75 6.02 21.59 15.67
CA GLU A 75 7.18 20.75 15.97
C GLU A 75 7.39 19.74 14.83
N VAL A 76 8.62 19.64 14.34
CA VAL A 76 9.03 18.84 13.18
C VAL A 76 10.06 17.81 13.62
N ALA A 77 9.78 16.53 13.35
CA ALA A 77 10.68 15.42 13.66
C ALA A 77 10.85 14.48 12.44
N GLU A 78 11.92 13.70 12.42
CA GLU A 78 12.05 12.58 11.47
C GLU A 78 11.13 11.41 11.84
N ARG A 79 10.61 10.69 10.85
CA ARG A 79 9.78 9.50 11.08
C ARG A 79 10.17 8.30 10.24
N GLY A 80 9.71 7.15 10.72
CA GLY A 80 9.83 5.85 10.04
C GLY A 80 11.03 5.04 10.50
N HIS A 81 11.09 3.79 10.08
CA HIS A 81 12.18 2.89 10.45
C HIS A 81 13.31 2.96 9.42
N THR A 82 13.03 2.54 8.18
CA THR A 82 14.04 2.50 7.10
C THR A 82 14.27 3.87 6.47
N SER A 83 13.25 4.73 6.41
CA SER A 83 13.34 6.09 5.84
C SER A 83 14.22 7.07 6.64
N ARG A 84 14.68 6.68 7.83
CA ARG A 84 15.67 7.43 8.63
C ARG A 84 17.11 7.06 8.25
N GLN A 85 17.30 5.91 7.61
CA GLN A 85 18.60 5.47 7.14
C GLN A 85 18.98 6.31 5.91
N ARG A 86 20.10 7.03 5.98
CA ARG A 86 20.53 7.95 4.91
C ARG A 86 20.84 7.23 3.59
N SER A 87 21.13 5.93 3.64
CA SER A 87 21.28 5.09 2.46
C SER A 87 19.97 4.83 1.72
N GLU A 88 18.83 4.98 2.38
CA GLU A 88 17.50 4.81 1.80
C GLU A 88 16.85 6.15 1.47
N CYS A 89 16.91 7.12 2.38
CA CYS A 89 16.44 8.48 2.16
C CYS A 89 17.47 9.50 2.62
N ALA A 90 17.99 10.27 1.66
CA ALA A 90 18.82 11.44 1.94
C ALA A 90 18.01 12.59 2.56
N PHE A 91 16.72 12.67 2.23
CA PHE A 91 15.75 13.57 2.83
C PHE A 91 14.68 12.74 3.56
N PRO A 92 14.76 12.55 4.88
CA PRO A 92 13.89 11.63 5.61
C PRO A 92 12.41 12.05 5.54
N LYS A 93 11.51 11.08 5.76
CA LYS A 93 10.08 11.36 5.99
C LYS A 93 9.93 12.16 7.29
N LEU A 94 8.94 13.06 7.36
CA LEU A 94 8.75 13.96 8.50
C LEU A 94 7.44 13.69 9.23
N ARG A 95 7.39 14.03 10.52
CA ARG A 95 6.19 14.12 11.35
C ARG A 95 6.04 15.56 11.82
N LEU A 96 4.82 16.10 11.75
CA LEU A 96 4.48 17.42 12.24
C LEU A 96 3.53 17.27 13.43
N ASP A 97 3.92 17.78 14.59
CA ASP A 97 3.02 17.99 15.72
C ASP A 97 2.50 19.45 15.68
N LEU A 98 1.19 19.58 15.58
CA LEU A 98 0.44 20.82 15.42
C LEU A 98 -0.24 21.26 16.73
N THR A 99 -0.07 20.52 17.83
CA THR A 99 -0.73 20.81 19.11
C THR A 99 -0.31 22.14 19.72
N GLY A 100 0.93 22.57 19.45
CA GLY A 100 1.45 23.89 19.84
C GLY A 100 1.01 25.05 18.94
N ALA A 101 0.37 24.77 17.80
CA ALA A 101 0.00 25.76 16.81
C ALA A 101 -1.42 26.29 17.00
N GLN A 102 -1.65 27.55 16.57
CA GLN A 102 -3.01 28.10 16.50
C GLN A 102 -3.71 27.60 15.22
N ARG A 103 -4.53 26.57 15.37
CA ARG A 103 -5.19 25.84 14.29
C ARG A 103 -6.71 26.06 14.21
N ASP A 104 -7.30 26.79 15.15
CA ASP A 104 -8.73 27.07 15.17
C ASP A 104 -9.18 27.81 13.90
N ASN A 105 -10.33 27.42 13.35
CA ASN A 105 -10.89 27.97 12.10
C ASN A 105 -9.97 27.79 10.87
N THR A 106 -9.09 26.78 10.90
CA THR A 106 -8.26 26.37 9.77
C THR A 106 -8.61 24.92 9.36
N PRO A 107 -8.21 24.45 8.16
CA PRO A 107 -8.36 23.05 7.79
C PRO A 107 -7.59 22.04 8.67
N PHE A 108 -6.71 22.53 9.56
CA PHE A 108 -5.91 21.72 10.48
C PHE A 108 -6.55 21.61 11.87
N ALA A 109 -7.71 22.22 12.11
CA ALA A 109 -8.31 22.31 13.45
C ALA A 109 -8.53 20.94 14.13
N GLY A 110 -8.77 19.89 13.34
CA GLY A 110 -8.99 18.53 13.83
C GLY A 110 -7.76 17.63 13.83
N ILE A 111 -6.57 18.13 13.49
CA ILE A 111 -5.35 17.32 13.31
C ILE A 111 -4.29 17.77 14.30
N ASP A 112 -4.01 16.93 15.30
CA ASP A 112 -2.92 17.11 16.25
C ASP A 112 -1.59 16.76 15.57
N VAL A 113 -1.58 15.68 14.80
CA VAL A 113 -0.35 15.18 14.14
C VAL A 113 -0.59 14.89 12.67
N LEU A 114 0.33 15.37 11.83
CA LEU A 114 0.34 15.13 10.40
C LEU A 114 1.66 14.49 9.96
N LYS A 115 1.60 13.34 9.29
CA LYS A 115 2.78 12.68 8.70
C LYS A 115 3.04 13.24 7.30
N ILE A 116 4.31 13.36 6.91
CA ILE A 116 4.75 13.74 5.58
C ILE A 116 5.62 12.64 4.97
N GLY A 117 5.10 12.00 3.93
CA GLY A 117 5.91 11.24 2.97
C GLY A 117 6.66 12.21 2.07
N THR A 118 7.94 12.43 2.33
CA THR A 118 8.78 13.35 1.53
C THR A 118 9.21 12.69 0.22
N HIS A 119 9.87 13.47 -0.65
CA HIS A 119 10.52 12.97 -1.85
C HIS A 119 11.66 11.97 -1.61
N CYS A 120 12.08 11.74 -0.35
CA CYS A 120 13.14 10.82 0.07
C CYS A 120 14.57 11.12 -0.46
N GLY A 121 14.70 11.60 -1.70
CA GLY A 121 15.96 11.99 -2.35
C GLY A 121 15.70 12.57 -3.75
N ASP A 122 16.76 12.71 -4.55
CA ASP A 122 16.69 13.26 -5.92
C ASP A 122 17.19 12.22 -6.97
N ALA A 123 16.93 10.93 -6.73
CA ALA A 123 17.27 9.88 -7.71
C ALA A 123 16.47 10.06 -9.01
N ASP A 124 17.01 9.56 -10.12
CA ASP A 124 16.26 9.55 -11.39
C ASP A 124 15.06 8.58 -11.32
N ASP A 125 14.11 8.75 -12.26
CA ASP A 125 12.84 8.00 -12.30
C ASP A 125 13.00 6.49 -12.54
N SER A 126 14.20 6.01 -12.85
CA SER A 126 14.52 4.59 -13.10
C SER A 126 15.38 3.94 -12.01
N THR A 127 15.87 4.71 -11.05
CA THR A 127 16.77 4.23 -9.99
C THR A 127 16.02 3.92 -8.72
N LEU A 128 16.05 2.65 -8.31
CA LEU A 128 15.53 2.18 -7.02
C LEU A 128 16.69 1.99 -6.02
N THR A 129 16.43 2.20 -4.73
CA THR A 129 17.43 1.92 -3.69
C THR A 129 17.80 0.43 -3.70
N PRO A 130 19.09 0.09 -3.49
CA PRO A 130 19.57 -1.27 -3.71
C PRO A 130 19.03 -2.30 -2.70
N LYS A 131 18.70 -1.87 -1.47
CA LYS A 131 18.28 -2.78 -0.40
C LYS A 131 16.78 -3.07 -0.45
N TYR A 132 15.95 -2.02 -0.45
CA TYR A 132 14.48 -2.17 -0.38
C TYR A 132 13.77 -1.89 -1.70
N GLY A 133 14.47 -1.33 -2.69
CA GLY A 133 13.85 -1.02 -3.98
C GLY A 133 13.00 0.25 -3.94
N ARG A 134 13.30 1.20 -3.05
CA ARG A 134 12.54 2.45 -2.90
C ARG A 134 12.80 3.38 -4.07
N LEU A 135 11.75 4.00 -4.61
CA LEU A 135 11.89 5.11 -5.55
C LEU A 135 12.18 6.40 -4.75
N ALA A 136 13.46 6.74 -4.60
CA ALA A 136 13.90 7.87 -3.78
C ALA A 136 13.84 9.20 -4.55
N ASN A 137 12.63 9.59 -4.98
CA ASN A 137 12.39 10.87 -5.65
C ASN A 137 10.95 11.39 -5.47
N GLU A 138 10.68 12.58 -6.02
CA GLU A 138 9.39 13.27 -5.84
C GLU A 138 8.19 12.60 -6.52
N ARG A 139 8.40 11.58 -7.38
CA ARG A 139 7.29 10.81 -7.97
C ARG A 139 6.64 9.90 -6.93
N ALA A 140 7.46 9.27 -6.09
CA ALA A 140 7.02 8.26 -5.13
C ALA A 140 5.86 8.72 -4.23
N PRO A 141 5.91 9.87 -3.53
CA PRO A 141 4.82 10.26 -2.63
C PRO A 141 3.49 10.52 -3.35
N ARG A 142 3.50 10.99 -4.61
CA ARG A 142 2.27 11.16 -5.40
C ARG A 142 1.67 9.84 -5.82
N ARG A 143 2.52 8.88 -6.20
CA ARG A 143 2.11 7.52 -6.53
C ARG A 143 1.55 6.82 -5.30
N GLU A 144 2.19 6.99 -4.14
CA GLU A 144 1.70 6.44 -2.87
C GLU A 144 0.34 7.06 -2.48
N ALA A 145 0.14 8.36 -2.67
CA ALA A 145 -1.16 9.01 -2.47
C ALA A 145 -2.27 8.40 -3.33
N LEU A 146 -1.96 8.07 -4.59
CA LEU A 146 -2.89 7.32 -5.45
C LEU A 146 -3.21 5.95 -4.84
N VAL A 147 -2.22 5.20 -4.34
CA VAL A 147 -2.45 3.86 -3.77
C VAL A 147 -3.40 3.90 -2.57
N TYR A 148 -3.24 4.86 -1.65
CA TYR A 148 -4.21 5.08 -0.56
C TYR A 148 -5.63 5.31 -1.10
N ARG A 149 -5.78 6.11 -2.17
CA ARG A 149 -7.08 6.34 -2.82
C ARG A 149 -7.66 5.07 -3.44
N LEU A 150 -6.83 4.20 -4.04
CA LEU A 150 -7.28 2.92 -4.62
C LEU A 150 -7.82 1.98 -3.54
N VAL A 151 -7.08 1.83 -2.43
CA VAL A 151 -7.49 0.99 -1.30
C VAL A 151 -8.80 1.48 -0.69
N ALA A 152 -8.94 2.80 -0.48
CA ALA A 152 -10.17 3.40 0.00
C ALA A 152 -11.34 3.20 -0.99
N ALA A 153 -11.12 3.40 -2.29
CA ALA A 153 -12.14 3.20 -3.34
C ALA A 153 -12.62 1.74 -3.41
N ALA A 154 -11.71 0.78 -3.21
CA ALA A 154 -12.02 -0.64 -3.08
C ALA A 154 -12.82 -0.98 -1.80
N GLY A 155 -13.02 -0.02 -0.89
CA GLY A 155 -13.79 -0.20 0.33
C GLY A 155 -13.05 -0.93 1.42
N VAL A 156 -11.72 -0.84 1.41
CA VAL A 156 -10.86 -1.31 2.49
C VAL A 156 -10.45 -0.09 3.33
N PRO A 157 -10.70 -0.07 4.64
CA PRO A 157 -10.28 1.03 5.50
C PRO A 157 -8.76 1.18 5.49
N THR A 158 -8.28 2.42 5.36
CA THR A 158 -6.85 2.77 5.41
C THR A 158 -6.72 4.19 5.99
N LEU A 159 -5.49 4.70 6.08
CA LEU A 159 -5.19 6.07 6.48
C LEU A 159 -5.67 7.07 5.42
N ARG A 160 -6.12 8.25 5.84
CA ARG A 160 -6.39 9.34 4.90
C ARG A 160 -5.06 9.90 4.37
N ALA A 161 -5.03 10.21 3.08
CA ALA A 161 -3.83 10.62 2.38
C ALA A 161 -4.16 11.68 1.32
N ARG A 162 -3.32 12.70 1.20
CA ARG A 162 -3.47 13.77 0.19
C ARG A 162 -2.13 14.12 -0.46
N PRO A 163 -2.05 14.20 -1.81
CA PRO A 163 -0.84 14.65 -2.46
C PRO A 163 -0.53 16.10 -2.09
N ALA A 164 0.74 16.43 -1.96
CA ALA A 164 1.20 17.77 -1.60
C ALA A 164 2.35 18.22 -2.48
N ARG A 165 2.51 19.55 -2.59
CA ARG A 165 3.70 20.21 -3.12
C ARG A 165 4.22 21.13 -2.04
N ILE A 166 5.35 20.78 -1.44
CA ILE A 166 5.92 21.46 -0.29
C ILE A 166 7.16 22.24 -0.72
N THR A 167 7.19 23.52 -0.40
CA THR A 167 8.40 24.35 -0.44
C THR A 167 9.06 24.31 0.92
N TYR A 168 10.23 23.68 1.03
CA TYR A 168 11.05 23.68 2.23
C TYR A 168 11.99 24.88 2.20
N ASP A 169 11.80 25.82 3.12
CA ASP A 169 12.73 26.90 3.39
C ASP A 169 13.80 26.37 4.34
N ILE A 170 14.91 25.93 3.74
CA ILE A 170 16.05 25.36 4.44
C ILE A 170 16.96 26.53 4.83
N GLU A 171 16.91 26.89 6.11
CA GLU A 171 17.84 27.87 6.68
C GLU A 171 19.21 27.21 6.88
N SER A 172 20.26 27.85 6.33
CA SER A 172 21.66 27.55 6.63
C SER A 172 22.36 28.82 7.09
N ASP A 173 23.50 28.68 7.76
CA ASP A 173 24.31 29.79 8.28
C ASP A 173 24.76 30.80 7.20
N THR A 174 24.73 30.42 5.92
CA THR A 174 25.30 31.22 4.82
C THR A 174 24.33 31.54 3.68
N ALA A 175 23.18 30.86 3.58
CA ALA A 175 22.13 31.16 2.61
C ALA A 175 20.79 30.52 3.00
N ARG A 176 19.68 31.16 2.61
CA ARG A 176 18.34 30.55 2.61
C ARG A 176 18.16 29.83 1.27
N GLN A 177 18.08 28.50 1.30
CA GLN A 177 17.78 27.70 0.11
C GLN A 177 16.31 27.26 0.17
N SER A 178 15.59 27.43 -0.94
CA SER A 178 14.23 26.88 -1.05
C SER A 178 14.26 25.65 -1.94
N LEU A 179 13.62 24.58 -1.47
CA LEU A 179 13.48 23.32 -2.17
C LEU A 179 12.01 23.02 -2.33
N THR A 180 11.49 23.03 -3.56
CA THR A 180 10.10 22.62 -3.83
C THR A 180 10.07 21.21 -4.36
N ARG A 181 9.33 20.32 -3.69
CA ARG A 181 9.16 18.92 -4.09
C ARG A 181 7.73 18.46 -3.85
N TYR A 182 7.31 17.49 -4.64
CA TYR A 182 6.10 16.75 -4.29
C TYR A 182 6.31 15.89 -3.04
N ALA A 183 5.24 15.73 -2.28
CA ALA A 183 5.16 15.01 -1.02
C ALA A 183 3.75 14.41 -0.84
N LEU A 184 3.57 13.68 0.24
CA LEU A 184 2.30 13.08 0.67
C LEU A 184 1.99 13.58 2.07
N LEU A 185 0.80 14.15 2.29
CA LEU A 185 0.25 14.30 3.63
C LEU A 185 -0.46 13.01 4.01
N LEU A 186 -0.15 12.47 5.18
CA LEU A 186 -0.68 11.21 5.66
C LEU A 186 -1.21 11.38 7.08
N GLU A 187 -2.38 10.80 7.32
CA GLU A 187 -3.00 10.72 8.63
C GLU A 187 -2.08 9.99 9.63
N ASP A 188 -2.01 10.48 10.86
CA ASP A 188 -1.32 9.78 11.94
C ASP A 188 -2.18 8.64 12.52
N ASP A 189 -1.54 7.66 13.14
CA ASP A 189 -2.22 6.43 13.59
C ASP A 189 -3.24 6.75 14.70
N ASP A 190 -2.92 7.70 15.60
CA ASP A 190 -3.85 8.17 16.61
C ASP A 190 -5.02 8.97 16.04
N GLU A 191 -4.80 9.69 14.94
CA GLU A 191 -5.87 10.40 14.22
C GLU A 191 -6.82 9.40 13.56
N ALA A 192 -6.27 8.38 12.90
CA ALA A 192 -7.06 7.31 12.30
C ALA A 192 -7.84 6.53 13.37
N ARG A 193 -7.21 6.24 14.51
CA ARG A 193 -7.85 5.60 15.65
C ARG A 193 -9.05 6.41 16.17
N ARG A 194 -8.91 7.73 16.31
CA ARG A 194 -10.02 8.63 16.68
C ARG A 194 -11.11 8.66 15.62
N ARG A 195 -10.75 8.83 14.35
CA ARG A 195 -11.69 8.87 13.21
C ARG A 195 -12.52 7.59 13.10
N LEU A 196 -11.92 6.45 13.42
CA LEU A 196 -12.57 5.13 13.36
C LEU A 196 -13.16 4.69 14.70
N GLU A 197 -13.25 5.60 15.67
CA GLU A 197 -13.84 5.36 16.99
C GLU A 197 -13.24 4.15 17.72
N ALA A 198 -11.96 3.87 17.44
CA ALA A 198 -11.24 2.76 18.04
C ALA A 198 -10.76 3.12 19.46
N THR A 199 -10.99 2.20 20.38
CA THR A 199 -10.64 2.35 21.81
C THR A 199 -9.21 1.96 22.14
N GLY A 200 -8.51 1.36 21.20
CA GLY A 200 -7.11 1.00 21.35
C GLY A 200 -6.56 0.36 20.09
N GLU A 201 -5.31 -0.05 20.17
CA GLU A 201 -4.59 -0.76 19.13
C GLU A 201 -3.93 -2.00 19.73
N TRP A 202 -3.73 -3.05 18.93
CA TRP A 202 -2.91 -4.20 19.31
C TRP A 202 -1.44 -3.87 19.14
N ASP A 203 -0.66 -4.10 20.18
CA ASP A 203 0.79 -4.06 20.09
C ASP A 203 1.30 -5.29 19.33
N GLU A 204 2.25 -5.11 18.43
CA GLU A 204 2.92 -6.16 17.64
C GLU A 204 3.40 -7.30 18.54
N ALA A 205 4.00 -6.98 19.69
CA ALA A 205 4.50 -7.96 20.65
C ALA A 205 3.41 -8.84 21.28
N THR A 206 2.15 -8.40 21.23
CA THR A 206 0.99 -9.11 21.82
C THR A 206 0.01 -9.61 20.77
N PHE A 207 0.21 -9.25 19.50
CA PHE A 207 -0.64 -9.66 18.41
C PHE A 207 -0.49 -11.16 18.14
N GLY A 208 -1.61 -11.90 18.21
CA GLY A 208 -1.60 -13.35 18.09
C GLY A 208 -1.63 -13.84 16.64
N ALA A 209 -2.77 -13.66 15.97
CA ALA A 209 -3.02 -14.04 14.59
C ALA A 209 -4.40 -13.52 14.12
N ALA A 210 -4.50 -13.09 12.86
CA ALA A 210 -5.72 -12.56 12.28
C ALA A 210 -6.95 -13.49 12.44
N SER A 211 -6.76 -14.82 12.39
CA SER A 211 -7.83 -15.79 12.60
C SER A 211 -8.46 -15.77 14.00
N ILE A 212 -7.79 -15.14 14.97
CA ILE A 212 -8.25 -14.96 16.35
C ILE A 212 -8.83 -13.55 16.53
N GLN A 213 -8.13 -12.52 16.04
CA GLN A 213 -8.50 -11.12 16.31
C GLN A 213 -9.53 -10.53 15.34
N PHE A 214 -9.48 -10.90 14.05
CA PHE A 214 -10.20 -10.16 13.00
C PHE A 214 -11.39 -10.92 12.43
N ASP A 215 -12.31 -10.17 11.83
CA ASP A 215 -13.32 -10.79 10.98
C ASP A 215 -12.65 -11.39 9.73
N PRO A 216 -12.87 -12.68 9.42
CA PRO A 216 -12.23 -13.28 8.26
C PRO A 216 -12.65 -12.65 6.94
N ASP A 217 -13.84 -12.04 6.83
CA ASP A 217 -14.26 -11.31 5.62
C ASP A 217 -13.48 -10.00 5.47
N VAL A 218 -13.16 -9.32 6.58
CA VAL A 218 -12.32 -8.11 6.58
C VAL A 218 -10.87 -8.47 6.25
N THR A 219 -10.34 -9.57 6.83
CA THR A 219 -9.00 -10.07 6.52
C THR A 219 -8.87 -10.47 5.04
N ALA A 220 -9.88 -11.15 4.48
CA ALA A 220 -9.89 -11.49 3.06
C ALA A 220 -9.90 -10.24 2.16
N ARG A 221 -10.66 -9.21 2.53
CA ARG A 221 -10.68 -7.93 1.80
C ARG A 221 -9.33 -7.21 1.85
N LEU A 222 -8.66 -7.20 3.00
CA LEU A 222 -7.31 -6.66 3.13
C LEU A 222 -6.35 -7.39 2.17
N ALA A 223 -6.32 -8.72 2.21
CA ALA A 223 -5.43 -9.51 1.36
C ALA A 223 -5.70 -9.30 -0.15
N PHE A 224 -6.97 -9.12 -0.54
CA PHE A 224 -7.33 -8.74 -1.91
C PHE A 224 -6.87 -7.33 -2.28
N ALA A 225 -6.96 -6.36 -1.36
CA ALA A 225 -6.47 -5.00 -1.61
C ALA A 225 -4.95 -5.00 -1.81
N GLU A 226 -4.19 -5.70 -0.96
CA GLU A 226 -2.73 -5.84 -1.10
C GLU A 226 -2.34 -6.50 -2.43
N ALA A 227 -3.11 -7.50 -2.87
CA ALA A 227 -2.95 -8.11 -4.18
C ALA A 227 -3.24 -7.12 -5.33
N MET A 228 -4.32 -6.33 -5.22
CA MET A 228 -4.73 -5.35 -6.22
C MET A 228 -3.67 -4.28 -6.46
N ILE A 229 -2.95 -3.87 -5.42
CA ILE A 229 -1.89 -2.86 -5.51
C ILE A 229 -0.49 -3.48 -5.64
N GLY A 230 -0.38 -4.80 -5.75
CA GLY A 230 0.89 -5.50 -5.87
C GLY A 230 1.85 -5.23 -4.72
N ASN A 231 1.36 -5.04 -3.50
CA ASN A 231 2.19 -4.72 -2.35
C ASN A 231 2.61 -5.98 -1.60
N PHE A 232 3.90 -6.13 -1.36
CA PHE A 232 4.49 -7.22 -0.57
C PHE A 232 5.21 -6.72 0.67
N ASP A 233 5.29 -5.40 0.89
CA ASP A 233 5.90 -4.78 2.06
C ASP A 233 4.90 -4.74 3.21
N TRP A 234 4.41 -5.90 3.64
CA TRP A 234 3.48 -6.04 4.76
C TRP A 234 3.53 -7.46 5.33
N CYS A 235 3.11 -7.60 6.58
CA CYS A 235 2.82 -8.89 7.20
C CYS A 235 1.57 -8.78 8.04
N LEU A 236 0.81 -9.86 7.97
CA LEU A 236 -0.20 -10.19 8.94
C LEU A 236 -0.13 -11.68 9.18
N ARG A 237 0.26 -12.10 10.39
CA ARG A 237 0.19 -13.51 10.79
C ARG A 237 -1.25 -13.99 10.67
N MET A 238 -1.55 -14.82 9.67
CA MET A 238 -2.95 -15.19 9.38
C MET A 238 -3.49 -16.20 10.39
N PHE A 239 -2.66 -17.13 10.85
CA PHE A 239 -2.97 -18.15 11.84
C PHE A 239 -1.74 -18.42 12.74
N PRO A 240 -1.90 -19.04 13.92
CA PRO A 240 -0.77 -19.37 14.79
C PRO A 240 0.28 -20.21 14.06
N GLY A 241 1.53 -19.74 14.04
CA GLY A 241 2.64 -20.38 13.32
C GLY A 241 2.78 -19.99 11.84
N ASP A 242 1.93 -19.11 11.32
CA ASP A 242 2.13 -18.54 9.99
C ASP A 242 3.33 -17.57 9.99
N ILE A 243 4.31 -17.88 9.15
CA ILE A 243 5.55 -17.10 8.93
C ILE A 243 5.64 -16.57 7.49
N TYR A 244 4.53 -16.60 6.74
CA TYR A 244 4.51 -16.06 5.38
C TYR A 244 4.73 -14.54 5.39
N ARG A 245 5.93 -14.10 4.96
CA ARG A 245 6.41 -12.69 5.02
C ARG A 245 6.47 -12.10 6.43
N CYS A 246 6.35 -12.95 7.42
CA CYS A 246 6.37 -12.64 8.84
C CYS A 246 7.53 -13.42 9.48
N ASP A 247 7.90 -13.02 10.69
CA ASP A 247 8.68 -13.89 11.57
C ASP A 247 8.10 -13.86 12.98
N ASP A 248 8.69 -14.61 13.91
CA ASP A 248 8.21 -14.64 15.30
C ASP A 248 8.40 -13.33 16.06
N ARG A 249 9.25 -12.43 15.56
CA ARG A 249 9.48 -11.10 16.12
C ARG A 249 8.51 -10.08 15.54
N HIS A 250 8.10 -10.29 14.29
CA HIS A 250 7.26 -9.38 13.52
C HIS A 250 6.00 -10.08 12.98
N PRO A 251 4.99 -10.37 13.85
CA PRO A 251 3.73 -11.00 13.44
C PRO A 251 2.77 -10.03 12.73
N LEU A 252 3.08 -8.73 12.72
CA LEU A 252 2.28 -7.67 12.13
C LEU A 252 3.18 -6.46 11.80
N TRP A 253 3.31 -6.08 10.52
CA TRP A 253 3.94 -4.81 10.12
C TRP A 253 3.26 -4.23 8.88
N ASN A 254 3.27 -2.90 8.77
CA ASN A 254 2.55 -2.12 7.74
C ASN A 254 1.03 -2.40 7.69
N VAL A 255 0.47 -2.87 8.81
CA VAL A 255 -0.96 -3.01 9.06
C VAL A 255 -1.24 -2.57 10.51
N LEU A 256 -2.10 -1.57 10.70
CA LEU A 256 -2.58 -1.18 12.04
C LEU A 256 -3.70 -2.13 12.46
N ALA A 257 -3.78 -2.45 13.75
CA ALA A 257 -4.74 -3.41 14.29
C ALA A 257 -5.61 -2.75 15.38
N PHE A 258 -6.70 -2.10 14.98
CA PHE A 258 -7.53 -1.31 15.88
C PHE A 258 -8.60 -2.11 16.61
N ARG A 259 -8.74 -1.85 17.91
CA ARG A 259 -9.76 -2.42 18.78
C ARG A 259 -11.02 -1.57 18.80
N VAL A 260 -12.09 -2.08 18.23
CA VAL A 260 -13.36 -1.35 18.05
C VAL A 260 -14.45 -1.97 18.94
N PRO A 261 -14.99 -1.24 19.94
CA PRO A 261 -16.00 -1.79 20.83
C PRO A 261 -17.25 -2.28 20.10
N GLY A 262 -17.75 -3.46 20.48
CA GLY A 262 -18.98 -4.02 19.90
C GLY A 262 -18.86 -4.50 18.45
N SER A 263 -17.66 -4.43 17.86
CA SER A 263 -17.30 -4.98 16.56
C SER A 263 -16.11 -5.94 16.71
N LYS A 264 -15.80 -6.70 15.67
CA LYS A 264 -14.47 -7.29 15.56
C LYS A 264 -13.43 -6.21 15.26
N ASP A 265 -12.20 -6.47 15.67
CA ASP A 265 -11.08 -5.58 15.48
C ASP A 265 -10.80 -5.34 13.99
N LEU A 266 -10.28 -4.16 13.68
CA LEU A 266 -10.21 -3.61 12.34
C LEU A 266 -8.74 -3.51 11.88
N PRO A 267 -8.32 -4.29 10.88
CA PRO A 267 -7.02 -4.11 10.27
C PRO A 267 -7.05 -2.98 9.23
N LEU A 268 -6.02 -2.12 9.24
CA LEU A 268 -5.82 -1.05 8.26
C LEU A 268 -4.44 -1.19 7.61
N PRO A 269 -4.34 -1.53 6.32
CA PRO A 269 -3.06 -1.52 5.61
C PRO A 269 -2.55 -0.09 5.39
N TYR A 270 -1.23 0.11 5.46
CA TYR A 270 -0.55 1.40 5.26
C TYR A 270 0.92 1.23 4.82
N ASP A 271 1.63 2.35 4.58
CA ASP A 271 3.02 2.41 4.08
C ASP A 271 3.16 1.72 2.70
N PHE A 272 2.60 2.36 1.67
CA PHE A 272 2.50 1.78 0.33
C PHE A 272 3.64 2.20 -0.59
N ASP A 273 4.71 2.74 -0.04
CA ASP A 273 5.80 3.36 -0.79
C ASP A 273 6.68 2.36 -1.58
N LEU A 274 6.48 1.06 -1.37
CA LEU A 274 7.05 -0.04 -2.14
C LEU A 274 6.02 -0.82 -2.97
N SER A 275 4.77 -0.37 -3.05
CA SER A 275 3.73 -1.04 -3.83
C SER A 275 3.96 -0.93 -5.35
N GLY A 276 3.32 -1.83 -6.10
CA GLY A 276 3.42 -1.91 -7.56
C GLY A 276 3.21 -0.58 -8.30
N PRO A 277 2.14 0.17 -8.04
CA PRO A 277 1.92 1.49 -8.66
C PRO A 277 3.02 2.54 -8.37
N VAL A 278 3.81 2.35 -7.30
CA VAL A 278 4.91 3.25 -6.91
C VAL A 278 6.21 2.85 -7.58
N VAL A 279 6.65 1.60 -7.38
CA VAL A 279 8.00 1.12 -7.78
C VAL A 279 8.00 0.21 -9.01
N GLY A 280 6.83 -0.15 -9.51
CA GLY A 280 6.62 -0.96 -10.73
C GLY A 280 6.81 -2.45 -10.56
N ARG A 281 7.80 -2.88 -9.77
CA ARG A 281 8.03 -4.27 -9.38
C ARG A 281 8.95 -4.32 -8.17
N HIS A 282 8.73 -5.26 -7.26
CA HIS A 282 9.67 -5.45 -6.16
C HIS A 282 11.04 -5.98 -6.65
N VAL A 283 12.13 -5.48 -6.06
CA VAL A 283 13.51 -5.86 -6.42
C VAL A 283 13.84 -7.33 -6.11
N TRP A 284 13.12 -7.94 -5.16
CA TRP A 284 13.28 -9.35 -4.83
C TRP A 284 12.51 -10.28 -5.78
N PHE A 285 11.66 -9.77 -6.70
CA PHE A 285 10.88 -10.60 -7.62
C PHE A 285 11.65 -11.79 -8.22
N PRO A 286 12.84 -11.63 -8.86
CA PRO A 286 13.56 -12.76 -9.45
C PRO A 286 14.08 -13.79 -8.43
N GLN A 287 14.11 -13.42 -7.15
CA GLN A 287 14.47 -14.30 -6.03
C GLN A 287 13.34 -15.23 -5.61
N ILE A 288 12.13 -15.06 -6.15
CA ILE A 288 10.96 -15.86 -5.79
C ILE A 288 10.23 -16.33 -7.05
N PHE A 289 9.99 -15.42 -7.99
CA PHE A 289 9.11 -15.61 -9.13
C PHE A 289 9.83 -15.62 -10.48
N ASP A 290 9.12 -16.17 -11.46
CA ASP A 290 9.48 -16.18 -12.87
C ASP A 290 8.28 -15.65 -13.67
N GLU A 291 8.47 -14.53 -14.36
CA GLU A 291 7.42 -13.87 -15.17
C GLU A 291 6.85 -14.79 -16.26
N ARG A 292 7.62 -15.80 -16.70
CA ARG A 292 7.23 -16.78 -17.72
C ARG A 292 6.21 -17.79 -17.21
N PHE A 293 5.80 -17.72 -15.95
CA PHE A 293 4.61 -18.42 -15.47
C PHE A 293 3.35 -17.91 -16.20
N ALA A 294 3.29 -16.61 -16.46
CA ALA A 294 2.23 -16.00 -17.26
C ALA A 294 2.52 -16.12 -18.76
N ASP A 295 1.46 -16.15 -19.57
CA ASP A 295 1.54 -16.11 -21.04
C ASP A 295 0.59 -15.02 -21.59
N PRO A 296 1.12 -13.92 -22.17
CA PRO A 296 2.56 -13.61 -22.31
C PRO A 296 3.25 -13.36 -20.95
N PRO A 297 4.60 -13.44 -20.87
CA PRO A 297 5.33 -13.19 -19.64
C PRO A 297 5.02 -11.82 -19.04
N SER A 298 4.69 -11.78 -17.75
CA SER A 298 4.33 -10.55 -17.04
C SER A 298 4.63 -10.68 -15.54
N SER A 299 5.47 -9.79 -15.01
CA SER A 299 5.73 -9.75 -13.57
C SER A 299 4.51 -9.28 -12.78
N VAL A 300 3.76 -8.31 -13.29
CA VAL A 300 2.54 -7.80 -12.64
C VAL A 300 1.51 -8.90 -12.50
N HIS A 301 1.27 -9.69 -13.56
CA HIS A 301 0.37 -10.84 -13.48
C HIS A 301 0.81 -11.84 -12.43
N VAL A 302 2.10 -12.19 -12.41
CA VAL A 302 2.63 -13.15 -11.43
C VAL A 302 2.53 -12.62 -10.00
N GLU A 303 2.85 -11.35 -9.76
CA GLU A 303 2.72 -10.72 -8.44
C GLU A 303 1.28 -10.75 -7.95
N VAL A 304 0.34 -10.18 -8.70
CA VAL A 304 -1.09 -10.14 -8.35
C VAL A 304 -1.63 -11.55 -8.13
N LEU A 305 -1.36 -12.45 -9.08
CA LEU A 305 -1.82 -13.83 -9.00
C LEU A 305 -1.27 -14.53 -7.77
N SER A 306 0.03 -14.42 -7.49
CA SER A 306 0.63 -15.08 -6.34
C SER A 306 -0.04 -14.70 -5.02
N GLN A 307 -0.40 -13.43 -4.83
CA GLN A 307 -1.09 -12.96 -3.62
C GLN A 307 -2.53 -13.46 -3.54
N LEU A 308 -3.26 -13.48 -4.67
CA LEU A 308 -4.60 -14.06 -4.74
C LEU A 308 -4.58 -15.57 -4.46
N GLN A 309 -3.55 -16.29 -4.93
CA GLN A 309 -3.39 -17.72 -4.70
C GLN A 309 -2.99 -18.03 -3.26
N ARG A 310 -2.13 -17.21 -2.65
CA ARG A 310 -1.93 -17.23 -1.19
C ARG A 310 -3.24 -17.01 -0.45
N THR A 311 -4.07 -16.07 -0.89
CA THR A 311 -5.37 -15.83 -0.25
C THR A 311 -6.31 -17.03 -0.40
N ARG A 312 -6.29 -17.72 -1.56
CA ARG A 312 -7.04 -18.97 -1.79
C ARG A 312 -6.65 -20.09 -0.83
N SER A 313 -5.42 -20.13 -0.33
CA SER A 313 -5.01 -21.13 0.65
C SER A 313 -5.47 -20.85 2.07
N LEU A 314 -6.00 -19.65 2.34
CA LEU A 314 -6.39 -19.20 3.68
C LEU A 314 -7.89 -19.26 3.92
N PHE A 315 -8.70 -19.20 2.86
CA PHE A 315 -10.15 -19.07 2.97
C PHE A 315 -10.90 -20.04 2.06
N GLY A 316 -12.08 -20.50 2.50
CA GLY A 316 -12.96 -21.33 1.69
C GLY A 316 -13.68 -20.55 0.58
N ARG A 317 -14.16 -21.26 -0.45
CA ARG A 317 -14.76 -20.68 -1.67
C ARG A 317 -15.84 -19.65 -1.42
N ALA A 318 -16.80 -19.94 -0.54
CA ALA A 318 -17.92 -19.03 -0.28
C ALA A 318 -17.44 -17.62 0.14
N ARG A 319 -16.39 -17.53 0.95
CA ARG A 319 -15.81 -16.25 1.37
C ARG A 319 -15.01 -15.60 0.24
N LEU A 320 -14.24 -16.38 -0.51
CA LEU A 320 -13.50 -15.88 -1.67
C LEU A 320 -14.45 -15.29 -2.71
N ASP A 321 -15.55 -15.96 -3.02
CA ASP A 321 -16.55 -15.50 -4.00
C ASP A 321 -17.27 -14.25 -3.51
N ALA A 322 -17.64 -14.18 -2.22
CA ALA A 322 -18.18 -12.97 -1.62
C ALA A 322 -17.18 -11.78 -1.68
N THR A 323 -15.90 -12.05 -1.45
CA THR A 323 -14.84 -11.04 -1.52
C THR A 323 -14.62 -10.56 -2.95
N ARG A 324 -14.58 -11.48 -3.93
CA ARG A 324 -14.53 -11.14 -5.36
C ARG A 324 -15.72 -10.27 -5.77
N ALA A 325 -16.93 -10.65 -5.36
CA ALA A 325 -18.14 -9.89 -5.67
C ALA A 325 -18.07 -8.46 -5.10
N HIS A 326 -17.58 -8.28 -3.87
CA HIS A 326 -17.33 -6.95 -3.29
C HIS A 326 -16.39 -6.11 -4.16
N PHE A 327 -15.23 -6.63 -4.55
CA PHE A 327 -14.28 -5.88 -5.37
C PHE A 327 -14.83 -5.59 -6.77
N LEU A 328 -15.51 -6.54 -7.41
CA LEU A 328 -16.12 -6.36 -8.72
C LEU A 328 -17.17 -5.23 -8.72
N GLN A 329 -17.96 -5.10 -7.64
CA GLN A 329 -18.90 -3.99 -7.46
C GLN A 329 -18.19 -2.63 -7.31
N ARG A 330 -16.94 -2.61 -6.83
CA ARG A 330 -16.13 -1.40 -6.65
C ARG A 330 -15.28 -1.04 -7.87
N ARG A 331 -15.25 -1.86 -8.92
CA ARG A 331 -14.38 -1.67 -10.09
C ARG A 331 -14.45 -0.25 -10.65
N SER A 332 -15.65 0.27 -10.91
CA SER A 332 -15.81 1.62 -11.46
C SER A 332 -15.23 2.71 -10.56
N ALA A 333 -15.39 2.60 -9.23
CA ALA A 333 -14.85 3.56 -8.29
C ALA A 333 -13.31 3.52 -8.22
N VAL A 334 -12.72 2.33 -8.29
CA VAL A 334 -11.26 2.16 -8.33
C VAL A 334 -10.67 2.73 -9.63
N MET A 335 -11.29 2.45 -10.78
CA MET A 335 -10.82 3.00 -12.06
C MET A 335 -10.93 4.53 -12.10
N GLU A 336 -12.04 5.09 -11.64
CA GLU A 336 -12.22 6.55 -11.51
C GLU A 336 -11.16 7.19 -10.60
N ALA A 337 -10.76 6.48 -9.52
CA ALA A 337 -9.71 6.96 -8.64
C ALA A 337 -8.34 7.04 -9.33
N ILE A 338 -8.05 6.14 -10.29
CA ILE A 338 -6.87 6.24 -11.16
C ILE A 338 -7.01 7.43 -12.10
N ASP A 339 -8.12 7.49 -12.84
CA ASP A 339 -8.32 8.47 -13.93
C ASP A 339 -8.26 9.92 -13.43
N THR A 340 -8.77 10.18 -12.23
CA THR A 340 -8.81 11.51 -11.63
C THR A 340 -7.62 11.88 -10.75
N ALA A 341 -6.64 10.98 -10.57
CA ALA A 341 -5.50 11.26 -9.71
C ALA A 341 -4.51 12.26 -10.32
N ASP A 342 -3.97 13.16 -9.49
CA ASP A 342 -2.80 13.97 -9.84
C ASP A 342 -1.53 13.13 -9.65
N VAL A 343 -1.25 12.26 -10.61
CA VAL A 343 -0.08 11.37 -10.66
C VAL A 343 0.66 11.52 -11.99
N ASP A 344 1.96 11.19 -12.01
CA ASP A 344 2.72 11.11 -13.26
C ASP A 344 2.24 9.95 -14.17
N GLU A 345 2.59 10.02 -15.45
CA GLU A 345 2.14 9.07 -16.48
C GLU A 345 2.56 7.63 -16.16
N THR A 346 3.79 7.41 -15.70
CA THR A 346 4.28 6.08 -15.35
C THR A 346 3.52 5.51 -14.15
N GLY A 347 3.31 6.31 -13.10
CA GLY A 347 2.51 5.90 -11.95
C GLY A 347 1.07 5.53 -12.33
N ARG A 348 0.43 6.32 -13.20
CA ARG A 348 -0.91 6.03 -13.73
C ARG A 348 -0.95 4.72 -14.52
N ARG A 349 0.01 4.54 -15.43
CA ARG A 349 0.12 3.33 -16.24
C ARG A 349 0.31 2.09 -15.37
N LEU A 350 1.21 2.15 -14.38
CA LEU A 350 1.42 1.05 -13.43
C LEU A 350 0.16 0.77 -12.61
N ALA A 351 -0.54 1.81 -12.13
CA ALA A 351 -1.80 1.63 -11.42
C ALA A 351 -2.85 0.88 -12.27
N HIS A 352 -3.03 1.27 -13.55
CA HIS A 352 -3.88 0.51 -14.47
C HIS A 352 -3.38 -0.93 -14.65
N GLU A 353 -2.08 -1.14 -14.87
CA GLU A 353 -1.52 -2.48 -15.09
C GLU A 353 -1.83 -3.43 -13.94
N TYR A 354 -1.63 -3.01 -12.69
CA TYR A 354 -1.95 -3.82 -11.51
C TYR A 354 -3.46 -3.99 -11.30
N VAL A 355 -4.24 -2.91 -11.36
CA VAL A 355 -5.69 -2.94 -11.10
C VAL A 355 -6.44 -3.71 -12.18
N ASP A 356 -6.12 -3.51 -13.46
CA ASP A 356 -6.74 -4.26 -14.56
C ASP A 356 -6.39 -5.74 -14.48
N THR A 357 -5.13 -6.07 -14.18
CA THR A 357 -4.71 -7.47 -14.01
C THR A 357 -5.45 -8.13 -12.84
N PHE A 358 -5.60 -7.43 -11.72
CA PHE A 358 -6.40 -7.91 -10.59
C PHE A 358 -7.85 -8.18 -11.00
N TYR A 359 -8.51 -7.22 -11.65
CA TYR A 359 -9.89 -7.37 -12.09
C TYR A 359 -10.07 -8.44 -13.18
N ASP A 360 -9.08 -8.63 -14.04
CA ASP A 360 -9.06 -9.69 -15.05
C ASP A 360 -9.04 -11.08 -14.41
N ILE A 361 -8.19 -11.27 -13.39
CA ILE A 361 -8.05 -12.52 -12.64
C ILE A 361 -9.32 -12.82 -11.83
N ILE A 362 -9.84 -11.85 -11.06
CA ILE A 362 -10.99 -12.09 -10.19
C ILE A 362 -12.33 -12.13 -10.94
N GLY A 363 -12.37 -11.62 -12.18
CA GLY A 363 -13.61 -11.44 -12.95
C GLY A 363 -14.26 -12.71 -13.46
N ALA A 364 -13.53 -13.83 -13.55
CA ALA A 364 -14.05 -15.10 -14.03
C ALA A 364 -13.56 -16.27 -13.18
N ASP A 365 -14.45 -17.23 -12.92
CA ASP A 365 -14.12 -18.40 -12.07
C ASP A 365 -12.97 -19.22 -12.65
N ALA A 366 -12.94 -19.41 -13.97
CA ALA A 366 -11.87 -20.16 -14.63
C ALA A 366 -10.48 -19.51 -14.47
N ARG A 367 -10.42 -18.19 -14.25
CA ARG A 367 -9.16 -17.46 -14.02
C ARG A 367 -8.81 -17.43 -12.53
N PHE A 368 -9.79 -17.13 -11.69
CA PHE A 368 -9.56 -17.06 -10.25
C PHE A 368 -9.25 -18.44 -9.65
N TYR A 369 -10.06 -19.45 -10.00
CA TYR A 369 -9.89 -20.87 -9.65
C TYR A 369 -9.11 -21.64 -10.72
N GLN A 370 -8.10 -21.00 -11.31
CA GLN A 370 -7.20 -21.65 -12.26
C GLN A 370 -6.59 -22.95 -11.69
N PRO A 371 -6.10 -23.85 -12.57
CA PRO A 371 -5.52 -25.12 -12.16
C PRO A 371 -4.39 -24.96 -11.14
N VAL A 372 -4.43 -25.82 -10.12
CA VAL A 372 -3.40 -25.96 -9.09
C VAL A 372 -3.11 -27.43 -8.86
N VAL A 373 -2.03 -27.74 -8.15
CA VAL A 373 -1.88 -29.05 -7.50
C VAL A 373 -2.89 -29.11 -6.35
N ALA A 374 -3.96 -29.89 -6.53
CA ALA A 374 -5.17 -29.79 -5.71
C ALA A 374 -5.07 -30.46 -4.34
N GLU A 375 -4.20 -31.47 -4.20
CA GLU A 375 -3.93 -32.19 -2.96
C GLU A 375 -2.42 -32.15 -2.65
N GLY A 376 -2.04 -32.31 -1.38
CA GLY A 376 -0.63 -32.37 -1.00
C GLY A 376 -0.01 -33.74 -1.30
N GLY A 377 1.31 -33.85 -1.19
CA GLY A 377 2.03 -35.12 -1.30
C GLY A 377 2.44 -35.52 -2.73
N HIS A 378 2.14 -34.67 -3.72
CA HIS A 378 2.68 -34.83 -5.07
C HIS A 378 4.09 -34.27 -5.19
N THR A 379 4.88 -34.86 -6.09
CA THR A 379 6.29 -34.52 -6.27
C THR A 379 6.49 -33.86 -7.63
N ALA A 380 7.31 -32.80 -7.67
CA ALA A 380 7.84 -32.22 -8.88
C ALA A 380 9.05 -33.02 -9.38
N PHE A 381 9.08 -33.36 -10.67
CA PHE A 381 10.13 -34.16 -11.29
C PHE A 381 10.84 -33.42 -12.43
N ARG A 382 12.09 -33.78 -12.71
CA ARG A 382 12.84 -33.30 -13.88
C ARG A 382 12.54 -34.10 -15.14
N ASP A 383 12.01 -35.31 -14.98
CA ASP A 383 11.72 -36.24 -16.06
C ASP A 383 10.23 -36.63 -16.10
N ALA A 384 9.81 -37.15 -17.26
CA ALA A 384 8.44 -37.60 -17.50
C ALA A 384 8.15 -39.01 -16.96
N THR A 385 9.12 -39.66 -16.33
CA THR A 385 9.00 -41.01 -15.76
C THR A 385 8.74 -40.99 -14.25
N GLY A 386 8.80 -39.82 -13.62
CA GLY A 386 8.62 -39.66 -12.17
C GLY A 386 9.78 -40.21 -11.35
N THR A 387 10.98 -40.29 -11.93
CA THR A 387 12.14 -40.97 -11.31
C THR A 387 13.17 -40.02 -10.71
N GLN A 388 13.27 -38.78 -11.22
CA GLN A 388 14.22 -37.77 -10.77
C GLN A 388 13.48 -36.60 -10.12
N PRO A 389 13.33 -36.56 -8.79
CA PRO A 389 12.77 -35.42 -8.09
C PRO A 389 13.52 -34.14 -8.41
N ALA A 390 12.81 -33.02 -8.57
CA ALA A 390 13.36 -31.73 -8.95
C ALA A 390 14.48 -31.26 -8.00
N CYS A 391 14.27 -31.46 -6.70
CA CYS A 391 15.10 -30.97 -5.59
C CYS A 391 15.18 -31.93 -4.39
N GLY A 392 15.17 -33.25 -4.64
CA GLY A 392 15.19 -34.26 -3.58
C GLY A 392 13.95 -34.17 -2.68
N GLY A 393 14.12 -34.17 -1.36
CA GLY A 393 13.01 -34.07 -0.39
C GLY A 393 12.19 -32.77 -0.50
N ARG A 394 12.75 -31.70 -1.06
CA ARG A 394 12.08 -30.41 -1.29
C ARG A 394 11.22 -30.39 -2.55
N SER A 395 11.07 -31.53 -3.23
CA SER A 395 10.28 -31.63 -4.46
C SER A 395 8.78 -31.79 -4.19
N LEU A 396 8.36 -31.94 -2.94
CA LEU A 396 6.95 -32.01 -2.58
C LEU A 396 6.28 -30.69 -2.92
N ILE A 397 5.15 -30.77 -3.60
CA ILE A 397 4.37 -29.62 -4.05
C ILE A 397 3.27 -29.36 -3.02
N PRO A 398 3.22 -28.16 -2.41
CA PRO A 398 2.12 -27.79 -1.54
C PRO A 398 0.76 -27.82 -2.25
N ALA A 399 -0.29 -28.22 -1.54
CA ALA A 399 -1.65 -28.11 -2.06
C ALA A 399 -1.99 -26.63 -2.33
N GLY A 400 -2.64 -26.37 -3.46
CA GLY A 400 -2.95 -25.01 -3.91
C GLY A 400 -1.86 -24.36 -4.76
N THR A 401 -0.72 -25.02 -4.98
CA THR A 401 0.36 -24.48 -5.85
C THR A 401 -0.15 -24.33 -7.29
N PRO A 402 -0.21 -23.11 -7.84
CA PRO A 402 -0.69 -22.90 -9.20
C PRO A 402 0.25 -23.49 -10.26
N VAL A 403 -0.35 -23.97 -11.34
CA VAL A 403 0.38 -24.54 -12.48
C VAL A 403 0.07 -23.75 -13.75
N SER A 404 1.06 -23.60 -14.62
CA SER A 404 0.84 -23.01 -15.95
C SER A 404 -0.03 -23.92 -16.82
N ALA A 405 -0.41 -23.43 -18.00
CA ALA A 405 -0.89 -24.31 -19.06
C ALA A 405 0.11 -25.46 -19.33
N PRO A 406 -0.38 -26.67 -19.64
CA PRO A 406 0.47 -27.79 -20.04
C PRO A 406 1.39 -27.45 -21.21
N LEU A 407 2.70 -27.56 -21.00
CA LEU A 407 3.70 -27.38 -22.05
C LEU A 407 3.93 -28.66 -22.86
N GLU A 408 3.83 -29.81 -22.19
CA GLU A 408 4.07 -31.13 -22.78
C GLU A 408 3.33 -32.21 -21.96
N ARG A 409 2.90 -33.30 -22.60
CA ARG A 409 2.30 -34.46 -21.91
C ARG A 409 2.99 -35.75 -22.35
N LYS A 410 3.32 -36.61 -21.38
CA LYS A 410 3.93 -37.93 -21.61
C LYS A 410 3.39 -38.92 -20.57
N GLY A 411 2.61 -39.90 -21.03
CA GLY A 411 1.95 -40.84 -20.13
C GLY A 411 1.02 -40.12 -19.15
N SER A 412 1.12 -40.45 -17.86
CA SER A 412 0.39 -39.79 -16.77
C SER A 412 1.00 -38.46 -16.34
N PHE A 413 2.17 -38.08 -16.85
CA PHE A 413 2.85 -36.85 -16.45
C PHE A 413 2.59 -35.70 -17.43
N VAL A 414 2.54 -34.50 -16.88
CA VAL A 414 2.43 -33.25 -17.61
C VAL A 414 3.54 -32.30 -17.18
N ARG A 415 4.14 -31.62 -18.16
CA ARG A 415 5.17 -30.63 -17.95
C ARG A 415 4.54 -29.25 -17.80
N VAL A 416 4.77 -28.59 -16.67
CA VAL A 416 4.19 -27.29 -16.29
C VAL A 416 5.22 -26.43 -15.57
N ARG A 417 4.98 -25.13 -15.48
CA ARG A 417 5.65 -24.26 -14.50
C ARG A 417 4.82 -24.22 -13.22
N LEU A 418 5.48 -24.19 -12.07
CA LEU A 418 4.84 -23.98 -10.78
C LEU A 418 5.01 -22.51 -10.37
N LEU A 419 3.96 -21.92 -9.79
CA LEU A 419 4.05 -20.61 -9.15
C LEU A 419 4.20 -20.80 -7.65
N ASP A 420 5.33 -20.37 -7.07
CA ASP A 420 5.58 -20.47 -5.64
C ASP A 420 4.82 -19.40 -4.84
N ALA A 421 3.49 -19.46 -4.84
CA ALA A 421 2.65 -18.50 -4.12
C ALA A 421 2.82 -18.56 -2.59
N LEU A 422 3.34 -19.68 -2.06
CA LEU A 422 3.53 -19.95 -0.64
C LEU A 422 4.98 -19.72 -0.16
N TRP A 423 5.90 -19.41 -1.08
CA TRP A 423 7.32 -19.15 -0.83
C TRP A 423 8.09 -20.36 -0.26
N GLU A 424 7.65 -21.56 -0.63
CA GLU A 424 8.20 -22.85 -0.16
C GLU A 424 9.64 -23.08 -0.65
N TRP A 425 9.98 -22.58 -1.84
CA TRP A 425 11.26 -22.83 -2.52
C TRP A 425 12.17 -21.61 -2.57
N THR A 426 12.11 -20.78 -1.54
CA THR A 426 12.89 -19.53 -1.42
C THR A 426 13.91 -19.61 -0.27
N GLY A 427 14.84 -18.64 -0.19
CA GLY A 427 15.85 -18.57 0.88
C GLY A 427 16.68 -19.86 1.01
N ASP A 428 16.81 -20.38 2.23
CA ASP A 428 17.55 -21.62 2.51
C ASP A 428 16.89 -22.86 1.90
N ASN A 429 15.60 -22.78 1.54
CA ASN A 429 14.85 -23.84 0.89
C ASN A 429 14.89 -23.77 -0.66
N THR A 430 15.81 -22.98 -1.23
CA THR A 430 15.86 -22.72 -2.68
C THR A 430 15.89 -23.99 -3.54
N CYS A 431 14.96 -24.06 -4.50
CA CYS A 431 14.87 -25.10 -5.53
C CYS A 431 14.83 -24.48 -6.94
N ASP A 432 16.01 -24.27 -7.54
CA ASP A 432 16.11 -23.63 -8.87
C ASP A 432 15.37 -24.39 -9.97
N ALA A 433 15.27 -25.71 -9.87
CA ALA A 433 14.55 -26.54 -10.84
C ALA A 433 13.06 -26.18 -10.91
N VAL A 434 12.43 -26.00 -9.74
CA VAL A 434 11.01 -25.61 -9.67
C VAL A 434 10.84 -24.14 -10.04
N ARG A 435 11.77 -23.28 -9.61
CA ARG A 435 11.65 -21.83 -9.78
C ARG A 435 11.96 -21.33 -11.18
N ARG A 436 12.88 -21.95 -11.90
CA ARG A 436 13.41 -21.44 -13.18
C ARG A 436 13.03 -22.28 -14.38
N GLU A 437 12.68 -23.54 -14.18
CA GLU A 437 12.43 -24.51 -15.24
C GLU A 437 11.04 -25.12 -15.13
N PRO A 438 10.41 -25.52 -16.26
CA PRO A 438 9.21 -26.35 -16.19
C PRO A 438 9.55 -27.74 -15.68
N VAL A 439 8.73 -28.23 -14.74
CA VAL A 439 8.84 -29.54 -14.10
C VAL A 439 7.70 -30.46 -14.54
N TRP A 440 7.88 -31.76 -14.35
CA TRP A 440 6.87 -32.78 -14.58
C TRP A 440 6.10 -33.06 -13.29
N VAL A 441 4.78 -33.12 -13.39
CA VAL A 441 3.86 -33.42 -12.29
C VAL A 441 2.87 -34.47 -12.79
N ASP A 442 2.38 -35.33 -11.88
CA ASP A 442 1.28 -36.24 -12.21
C ASP A 442 0.05 -35.42 -12.65
N ALA A 443 -0.49 -35.71 -13.83
CA ALA A 443 -1.63 -34.99 -14.37
C ALA A 443 -2.88 -35.16 -13.50
N SER A 444 -3.02 -36.26 -12.74
CA SER A 444 -4.16 -36.45 -11.83
C SER A 444 -4.09 -35.56 -10.59
N ALA A 445 -2.92 -34.99 -10.28
CA ALA A 445 -2.74 -34.07 -9.17
C ALA A 445 -3.32 -32.68 -9.45
N ILE A 446 -3.50 -32.34 -10.73
CA ILE A 446 -3.88 -30.99 -11.16
C ILE A 446 -5.40 -30.89 -11.25
N GLY A 447 -5.97 -29.88 -10.60
CA GLY A 447 -7.40 -29.65 -10.62
C GLY A 447 -7.79 -28.21 -10.30
N THR A 448 -9.07 -27.90 -10.51
CA THR A 448 -9.68 -26.59 -10.25
C THR A 448 -10.53 -26.57 -8.98
N GLU A 449 -10.71 -27.71 -8.33
CA GLU A 449 -11.54 -27.91 -7.13
C GLU A 449 -10.88 -27.41 -5.82
N TYR A 450 -9.83 -26.60 -5.91
CA TYR A 450 -9.17 -25.96 -4.75
C TYR A 450 -9.53 -24.47 -4.60
N PRO A 451 -9.75 -23.94 -3.38
CA PRO A 451 -9.89 -24.69 -2.13
C PRO A 451 -11.18 -25.53 -2.16
N ARG A 452 -11.23 -26.59 -1.36
CA ARG A 452 -12.43 -27.42 -1.24
C ARG A 452 -13.50 -26.75 -0.38
#